data_AF-A0A3N5ELA1-F1
#
_entry.id   AF-A0A3N5ELA1-F1
#
_cell.length_a   1.000
_cell.length_b   1.000
_cell.length_c   1.000
_cell.angle_alpha   90.00
_cell.angle_beta   90.00
_cell.angle_gamma   90.00
#
_symmetry.space_group_name_H-M   'P 1'
#
loop_
_entity.id
_entity.type
_entity.pdbx_description
1 polymer ?
#
loop_
_entity_poly.entity_id
_entity_poly.type
_entity_poly.pdbx_seq_one_letter_code
_entity_poly.pdbx_strand_id
1 'polypeptide(L)' 'MTEPKPFIGVNRQLIERIDSLDEKWFVEIWIIKYYFFGIEAFIQKREIVKHNRANRAKLEAVN' A
#
# COMPACT_ATOMS: atom_id res chain seq x y z
N MET A 1 -13.87 16.05 -9.34
CA MET A 1 -13.00 17.02 -8.63
C MET A 1 -11.57 16.59 -8.87
N THR A 2 -10.81 17.37 -9.65
CA THR A 2 -9.40 17.09 -9.94
C THR A 2 -8.58 17.54 -8.74
N GLU A 3 -8.08 16.60 -7.95
CA GLU A 3 -7.16 16.90 -6.84
C GLU A 3 -5.93 17.65 -7.38
N PRO A 4 -5.47 18.72 -6.70
CA PRO A 4 -4.30 19.46 -7.14
C PRO A 4 -3.08 18.53 -7.13
N LYS A 5 -2.47 18.31 -8.30
CA LYS A 5 -1.27 17.48 -8.41
C LYS A 5 -0.13 18.13 -7.60
N PRO A 6 0.42 17.46 -6.57
CA PRO A 6 1.53 18.01 -5.82
C PRO A 6 2.77 18.12 -6.73
N PHE A 7 3.50 19.25 -6.65
CA PHE A 7 4.73 19.46 -7.43
C PHE A 7 5.84 18.46 -7.07
N ILE A 8 5.89 18.05 -5.80
CA ILE A 8 6.77 17.01 -5.27
C ILE A 8 5.95 16.23 -4.23
N GLY A 9 5.94 14.91 -4.31
CA GLY A 9 5.22 14.09 -3.35
C GLY A 9 5.27 12.61 -3.67
N VAL A 10 4.99 11.79 -2.66
CA VAL A 10 4.78 10.35 -2.82
C VAL A 10 3.40 10.04 -2.28
N ASN A 11 2.51 9.53 -3.13
CA ASN A 11 1.22 9.02 -2.71
C ASN A 11 1.27 7.49 -2.78
N ARG A 12 1.00 6.83 -1.66
CA ARG A 12 0.93 5.38 -1.57
C ARG A 12 -0.50 4.96 -1.34
N GLN A 13 -1.06 4.23 -2.29
CA GLN A 13 -2.43 3.72 -2.24
C GLN A 13 -2.40 2.20 -2.20
N LEU A 14 -3.08 1.61 -1.20
CA LEU A 14 -3.36 0.17 -1.20
C LEU A 14 -4.46 -0.08 -2.24
N ILE A 15 -4.18 -0.92 -3.23
CA ILE A 15 -5.17 -1.29 -4.25
C ILE A 15 -5.97 -2.48 -3.77
N GLU A 16 -5.25 -3.50 -3.30
CA GLU A 16 -5.84 -4.78 -3.00
C GLU A 16 -5.03 -5.49 -1.92
N ARG A 17 -5.75 -6.18 -1.03
CA ARG A 17 -5.20 -7.15 -0.12
C ARG A 17 -5.83 -8.50 -0.47
N ILE A 18 -4.99 -9.50 -0.70
CA ILE A 18 -5.42 -10.87 -0.97
C ILE A 18 -4.95 -11.73 0.19
N ASP A 19 -5.88 -12.23 0.99
CA ASP A 19 -5.60 -13.14 2.08
C ASP A 19 -5.30 -14.55 1.57
N SER A 20 -4.36 -15.23 2.22
CA SER A 20 -4.10 -16.64 1.96
C SER A 20 -5.28 -17.49 2.42
N LEU A 21 -5.55 -18.60 1.72
CA LEU A 21 -6.55 -19.60 2.12
C LEU A 21 -6.35 -20.14 3.55
N ASP A 22 -5.10 -20.22 4.01
CA ASP A 22 -4.78 -20.69 5.35
C ASP A 22 -4.68 -19.56 6.39
N GLU A 23 -5.05 -18.33 6.01
CA GLU A 23 -5.02 -17.10 6.82
C GLU A 23 -3.67 -16.80 7.50
N LYS A 24 -2.58 -17.48 7.10
CA LYS A 24 -1.25 -17.28 7.69
C LYS A 24 -0.48 -16.12 7.10
N TRP A 25 -0.88 -15.64 5.93
CA TRP A 25 -0.25 -14.52 5.24
C TRP A 25 -1.25 -13.82 4.33
N PHE A 26 -0.92 -12.61 3.91
CA PHE A 26 -1.66 -11.89 2.90
C PHE A 26 -0.70 -11.18 1.96
N VAL A 27 -1.17 -10.85 0.77
CA VAL A 27 -0.44 -10.07 -0.22
C VAL A 27 -1.08 -8.72 -0.30
N GLU A 28 -0.28 -7.67 -0.13
CA GLU A 28 -0.71 -6.31 -0.41
C GLU A 28 -0.13 -5.84 -1.73
N ILE A 29 -1.01 -5.29 -2.56
CA ILE A 29 -0.66 -4.65 -3.82
C ILE A 29 -0.77 -3.15 -3.60
N TRP A 30 0.37 -2.48 -3.63
CA TRP A 30 0.49 -1.04 -3.46
C TRP A 30 0.77 -0.38 -4.81
N ILE A 31 0.04 0.70 -5.10
CA ILE A 31 0.43 1.64 -6.14
C ILE A 31 1.07 2.84 -5.46
N ILE A 32 2.32 3.07 -5.81
CA ILE A 32 3.09 4.22 -5.35
C ILE A 32 3.18 5.18 -6.53
N LYS A 33 2.62 6.38 -6.35
CA LYS A 33 2.68 7.49 -7.29
C LYS A 33 3.74 8.45 -6.81
N TYR A 34 4.81 8.59 -7.58
CA TYR A 34 5.84 9.60 -7.37
C TYR A 34 5.53 10.81 -8.24
N TYR A 35 5.56 11.98 -7.61
CA TYR A 35 5.41 13.27 -8.26
C TYR A 35 6.75 14.00 -8.14
N PHE A 36 7.36 14.36 -9.26
CA PHE A 36 8.60 15.12 -9.29
C PHE A 36 8.60 16.11 -10.45
N PHE A 37 8.57 17.42 -10.14
CA PHE A 37 8.55 18.51 -11.13
C PHE A 37 7.48 18.35 -12.23
N GLY A 38 6.30 17.86 -11.85
CA GLY A 38 5.19 17.63 -12.79
C GLY A 38 5.28 16.32 -13.59
N ILE A 39 6.34 15.53 -13.41
CA ILE A 39 6.45 14.17 -13.93
C ILE A 39 5.80 13.21 -12.93
N GLU A 40 4.93 12.33 -13.44
CA GLU A 40 4.27 11.28 -12.67
C GLU A 40 4.90 9.93 -13.00
N ALA A 41 5.43 9.24 -11.98
CA ALA A 41 5.91 7.87 -12.11
C ALA A 41 5.06 6.94 -11.25
N PHE A 42 4.62 5.84 -11.87
CA PHE A 42 3.83 4.81 -11.21
C PHE A 42 4.70 3.59 -10.95
N ILE A 43 4.77 3.18 -9.70
CA ILE A 43 5.43 1.94 -9.29
C ILE A 43 4.40 1.07 -8.60
N GLN A 44 4.18 -0.11 -9.15
CA GLN A 44 3.42 -1.15 -8.46
C GLN A 44 4.39 -1.96 -7.60
N LYS A 45 4.09 -2.05 -6.30
CA LYS A 45 4.85 -2.85 -5.35
C LYS A 45 3.96 -3.95 -4.80
N ARG A 46 4.42 -5.18 -4.91
CA ARG A 46 3.77 -6.35 -4.30
C ARG A 46 4.55 -6.74 -3.05
N GLU A 47 3.87 -6.86 -1.92
CA GLU A 47 4.49 -7.21 -0.64
C GLU A 47 3.74 -8.38 -0.01
N ILE A 48 4.46 -9.44 0.37
CA ILE A 48 3.90 -10.60 1.06
C ILE A 48 4.11 -10.38 2.57
N VAL A 49 3.01 -10.25 3.30
CA VAL A 49 3.02 -10.01 4.74
C VAL A 49 2.58 -11.28 5.46
N LYS A 50 3.43 -11.80 6.34
CA LYS A 50 3.08 -12.95 7.20
C LYS A 50 2.35 -12.46 8.45
N HIS A 51 1.25 -13.14 8.82
CA HIS A 51 0.59 -12.95 10.10
C HIS A 51 1.51 -13.49 11.20
N ASN A 52 2.38 -12.63 11.73
CA ASN A 52 3.15 -12.94 12.93
C ASN A 52 2.36 -12.43 14.16
N ARG A 53 2.48 -13.09 15.32
CA ARG A 53 1.73 -12.74 16.55
C ARG A 53 1.91 -11.27 16.96
N ALA A 54 3.06 -10.67 16.60
CA ALA A 54 3.37 -9.26 16.80
C ALA A 54 2.67 -8.29 15.81
N ASN A 55 2.33 -8.74 14.60
CA ASN A 55 1.61 -7.92 13.61
C ASN A 55 0.10 -7.86 13.85
N ARG A 56 -0.48 -8.89 14.50
CA ARG A 56 -1.91 -8.93 14.84
C ARG A 56 -2.33 -7.77 15.75
N ALA A 57 -1.51 -7.47 16.77
CA ALA A 57 -1.75 -6.34 17.68
C ALA A 57 -1.69 -4.97 16.98
N LYS A 58 -0.95 -4.86 15.87
CA LYS A 58 -0.82 -3.62 15.09
C LYS A 58 -1.96 -3.44 14.08
N LEU A 59 -2.50 -4.54 13.56
CA LEU A 59 -3.67 -4.56 12.67
C LEU A 59 -4.97 -4.25 13.45
N GLU A 60 -5.11 -4.74 14.69
CA GLU A 60 -6.27 -4.46 15.56
C GLU A 60 -6.29 -3.00 16.06
N ALA A 61 -5.16 -2.30 16.06
CA ALA A 61 -5.07 -0.90 16.50
C ALA A 61 -5.36 0.14 15.40
N VAL A 62 -5.58 -0.29 14.16
CA VAL A 62 -5.80 0.59 12.99
C VAL A 62 -7.24 0.49 12.45
N ASN A 63 -8.04 -0.46 12.95
CA ASN A 63 -9.49 -0.52 12.73
C ASN A 63 -10.23 0.12 13.90
#